data_AF-J1LPH9-F1
#
_entry.id   AF-J1LPH9-F1
#
_cell.length_a   1.000
_cell.length_b   1.000
_cell.length_c   1.000
_cell.angle_alpha   90.00
_cell.angle_beta   90.00
_cell.angle_gamma   90.00
#
_symmetry.space_group_name_H-M   'P 1'
#
loop_
_entity.id
_entity.type
_entity.pdbx_description
1 polymer ?
#
loop_
_entity_poly.entity_id
_entity_poly.type
_entity_poly.pdbx_seq_one_letter_code
_entity_poly.pdbx_strand_id
1 'polypeptide(L)'
;TPEACVVGGMFVLVDALRTAIEEAGGTVLTRTGAFAMARAASGWVLECGPTKPGPTPGAEPVPSGPGVSVTTERLVLACSASAALRLLTQARIPGLVPDVSVPEGAPIARLTLAVRAPELDDAPVSQGLLVAPAPADERPVAAKALSHLNVKWPWLADQCAPHTHLLRLSYGRLGEAEPDVTVEGALRDIRTLTGVDIAPEAVTDHLLACWNGTLPPLPPEYRGRVRALEEQVRCLGGVALTGAWVAGTGIASVVSHARAGAKGLL
;
A
#
# COMPACT_ATOMS: atom_id res chain seq x y z
N THR A 1 -19.44 1.55 -17.56
CA THR A 1 -19.19 0.22 -16.96
C THR A 1 -18.76 0.46 -15.53
N PRO A 2 -19.33 -0.20 -14.51
CA PRO A 2 -18.87 -0.04 -13.14
C PRO A 2 -17.37 -0.36 -13.05
N GLU A 3 -16.64 0.41 -12.25
CA GLU A 3 -15.22 0.15 -12.02
C GLU A 3 -15.03 -1.24 -11.41
N ALA A 4 -14.12 -2.04 -11.97
CA ALA A 4 -13.86 -3.39 -11.48
C ALA A 4 -13.36 -3.33 -10.03
N CYS A 5 -14.08 -3.97 -9.12
CA CYS A 5 -13.70 -4.14 -7.73
C CYS A 5 -14.14 -5.51 -7.23
N VAL A 6 -13.55 -5.96 -6.12
CA VAL A 6 -13.99 -7.18 -5.44
C VAL A 6 -15.16 -6.81 -4.53
N VAL A 7 -16.33 -7.45 -4.73
CA VAL A 7 -17.47 -7.32 -3.81
C VAL A 7 -17.03 -7.80 -2.43
N GLY A 8 -17.31 -6.99 -1.40
CA GLY A 8 -16.79 -7.23 -0.06
C GLY A 8 -15.40 -6.62 0.18
N GLY A 9 -14.78 -5.97 -0.81
CA GLY A 9 -13.51 -5.26 -0.66
C GLY A 9 -12.27 -6.07 -1.01
N MET A 10 -11.15 -5.38 -1.23
CA MET A 10 -9.90 -6.00 -1.72
C MET A 10 -9.23 -6.96 -0.73
N PHE A 11 -9.60 -6.93 0.56
CA PHE A 11 -9.05 -7.87 1.56
C PHE A 11 -9.51 -9.31 1.28
N VAL A 12 -10.67 -9.50 0.66
CA VAL A 12 -11.16 -10.82 0.22
C VAL A 12 -10.16 -11.51 -0.71
N LEU A 13 -9.47 -10.75 -1.58
CA LEU A 13 -8.40 -11.30 -2.42
C LEU A 13 -7.23 -11.82 -1.58
N VAL A 14 -6.87 -11.11 -0.51
CA VAL A 14 -5.76 -11.50 0.38
C VAL A 14 -6.12 -12.77 1.14
N ASP A 15 -7.34 -12.86 1.67
CA ASP A 15 -7.83 -14.04 2.37
C ASP A 15 -7.91 -15.26 1.44
N ALA A 16 -8.37 -15.06 0.20
CA ALA A 16 -8.39 -16.12 -0.82
C ALA A 16 -6.98 -16.60 -1.18
N LEU A 17 -6.00 -15.68 -1.31
CA LEU A 17 -4.60 -16.05 -1.56
C LEU A 17 -3.99 -16.84 -0.40
N ARG A 18 -4.27 -16.44 0.84
CA ARG A 18 -3.83 -17.19 2.03
C ARG A 18 -4.40 -18.60 2.02
N THR A 19 -5.72 -18.72 1.80
CA THR A 19 -6.42 -20.01 1.76
C THR A 19 -5.82 -20.91 0.67
N ALA A 20 -5.60 -20.37 -0.53
CA ALA A 20 -5.00 -21.11 -1.64
C ALA A 20 -3.57 -21.60 -1.33
N ILE A 21 -2.76 -20.83 -0.58
CA ILE A 21 -1.44 -21.27 -0.12
C ILE A 21 -1.58 -22.45 0.84
N GLU A 22 -2.47 -22.36 1.83
CA GLU A 22 -2.69 -23.39 2.84
C GLU A 22 -3.26 -24.69 2.21
N GLU A 23 -4.21 -24.59 1.28
CA GLU A 23 -4.78 -25.72 0.53
C GLU A 23 -3.75 -26.41 -0.37
N ALA A 24 -2.77 -25.66 -0.88
CA ALA A 24 -1.64 -26.22 -1.64
C ALA A 24 -0.55 -26.84 -0.75
N GLY A 25 -0.75 -26.91 0.57
CA GLY A 25 0.20 -27.46 1.54
C GLY A 25 1.28 -26.47 1.99
N GLY A 26 1.16 -25.19 1.63
CA GLY A 26 2.02 -24.12 2.12
C GLY A 26 1.68 -23.70 3.54
N THR A 27 2.58 -22.96 4.19
CA THR A 27 2.38 -22.41 5.53
C THR A 27 2.52 -20.89 5.52
N VAL A 28 1.53 -20.19 6.09
CA VAL A 28 1.56 -18.73 6.24
C VAL A 28 1.81 -18.38 7.71
N LEU A 29 3.01 -17.87 8.00
CA LEU A 29 3.37 -17.39 9.33
C LEU A 29 3.12 -15.89 9.41
N THR A 30 2.11 -15.49 10.19
CA THR A 30 1.85 -14.08 10.49
C THR A 30 2.69 -13.63 11.68
N ARG A 31 2.96 -12.32 11.79
CA ARG A 31 3.79 -11.74 12.87
C ARG A 31 5.15 -12.45 13.01
N THR A 32 5.68 -12.97 11.91
CA THR A 32 6.97 -13.64 11.81
C THR A 32 7.71 -13.01 10.64
N GLY A 33 8.97 -12.62 10.82
CA GLY A 33 9.75 -11.92 9.81
C GLY A 33 11.21 -12.35 9.81
N ALA A 34 11.83 -12.31 8.63
CA ALA A 34 13.25 -12.55 8.47
C ALA A 34 14.05 -11.30 8.87
N PHE A 35 14.99 -11.47 9.79
CA PHE A 35 15.88 -10.38 10.22
C PHE A 35 17.34 -10.60 9.83
N ALA A 36 17.73 -11.78 9.34
CA ALA A 36 19.03 -11.98 8.67
C ALA A 36 18.91 -13.00 7.53
N MET A 37 19.82 -12.90 6.57
CA MET A 37 20.01 -13.92 5.54
C MET A 37 21.50 -14.14 5.27
N ALA A 38 21.86 -15.36 4.91
CA ALA A 38 23.21 -15.74 4.52
C ALA A 38 23.19 -16.78 3.40
N ARG A 39 24.28 -16.81 2.62
CA ARG A 39 24.50 -17.87 1.64
C ARG A 39 24.98 -19.14 2.35
N ALA A 40 24.40 -20.28 2.00
CA ALA A 40 24.86 -21.60 2.43
C ALA A 40 25.52 -22.37 1.27
N ALA A 41 26.10 -23.54 1.58
CA ALA A 41 26.72 -24.41 0.58
C ALA A 41 25.72 -24.82 -0.54
N SER A 42 24.47 -25.10 -0.16
CA SER A 42 23.36 -25.39 -1.06
C SER A 42 22.15 -24.52 -0.70
N GLY A 43 22.11 -23.30 -1.23
CA GLY A 43 20.98 -22.37 -1.07
C GLY A 43 21.24 -21.26 -0.04
N TRP A 44 20.24 -21.03 0.82
CA TRP A 44 20.10 -19.86 1.67
C TRP A 44 19.69 -20.24 3.08
N VAL A 45 20.22 -19.52 4.06
CA VAL A 45 19.81 -19.62 5.47
C VAL A 45 19.25 -18.28 5.90
N LEU A 46 18.06 -18.32 6.48
CA LEU A 46 17.29 -17.17 6.95
C LEU A 46 17.13 -17.31 8.46
N GLU A 47 17.40 -16.23 9.20
CA GLU A 47 16.99 -16.14 10.61
C GLU A 47 15.65 -15.43 10.66
N CYS A 48 14.63 -16.16 11.08
CA CYS A 48 13.24 -15.72 11.13
C CYS A 48 12.71 -15.79 12.56
N GLY A 49 11.89 -14.85 12.97
CA GLY A 49 11.33 -14.90 14.33
C GLY A 49 10.09 -14.02 14.50
N PRO A 50 9.48 -14.04 15.69
CA PRO A 50 8.32 -13.23 15.98
C PRO A 50 8.65 -11.74 15.83
N THR A 51 7.68 -10.98 15.34
CA THR A 51 7.80 -9.53 15.13
C THR A 51 6.64 -8.78 15.77
N LYS A 52 6.90 -7.55 16.18
CA LYS A 52 5.88 -6.55 16.54
C LYS A 52 5.83 -5.43 15.49
N PRO A 53 4.74 -4.65 15.42
CA PRO A 53 4.66 -3.50 14.53
C PRO A 53 5.84 -2.56 14.69
N GLY A 54 6.28 -1.96 13.58
CA GLY A 54 7.26 -0.89 13.58
C GLY A 54 6.69 0.41 14.18
N PRO A 55 7.52 1.45 14.32
CA PRO A 55 7.09 2.74 14.90
C PRO A 55 6.03 3.47 14.06
N THR A 56 5.92 3.16 12.76
CA THR A 56 4.89 3.70 11.86
C THR A 56 4.32 2.58 10.97
N PRO A 57 3.12 2.74 10.40
CA PRO A 57 2.50 1.72 9.54
C PRO A 57 3.34 1.27 8.33
N GLY A 58 4.26 2.12 7.85
CA GLY A 58 5.17 1.82 6.74
C GLY A 58 6.56 1.33 7.16
N ALA A 59 6.89 1.36 8.45
CA ALA A 59 8.18 0.90 8.94
C ALA A 59 8.29 -0.62 8.94
N GLU A 60 9.53 -1.10 8.84
CA GLU A 60 9.80 -2.54 8.97
C GLU A 60 9.36 -3.06 10.36
N PRO A 61 8.71 -4.24 10.44
CA PRO A 61 8.41 -4.88 11.71
C PRO A 61 9.69 -5.15 12.53
N VAL A 62 9.60 -5.01 13.84
CA VAL A 62 10.75 -5.18 14.75
C VAL A 62 10.74 -6.57 15.35
N PRO A 63 11.86 -7.30 15.40
CA PRO A 63 11.96 -8.57 16.12
C PRO A 63 11.51 -8.44 17.57
N SER A 64 10.73 -9.41 18.06
CA SER A 64 10.14 -9.40 19.41
C SER A 64 10.42 -10.67 20.22
N GLY A 65 11.32 -11.52 19.75
CA GLY A 65 11.68 -12.78 20.42
C GLY A 65 12.80 -13.52 19.71
N PRO A 66 13.14 -14.74 20.19
CA PRO A 66 14.21 -15.55 19.60
C PRO A 66 13.86 -15.95 18.16
N GLY A 67 14.87 -15.97 17.30
CA GLY A 67 14.74 -16.49 15.95
C GLY A 67 14.91 -17.99 15.85
N VAL A 68 14.52 -18.51 14.71
CA VAL A 68 14.78 -19.87 14.23
C VAL A 68 15.45 -19.79 12.87
N SER A 69 16.37 -20.70 12.64
CA SER A 69 17.08 -20.83 11.37
C SER A 69 16.24 -21.63 10.38
N VAL A 70 16.03 -21.08 9.18
CA VAL A 70 15.31 -21.72 8.07
C VAL A 70 16.23 -21.83 6.87
N THR A 71 16.42 -23.05 6.38
CA THR A 71 17.21 -23.29 5.15
C THR A 71 16.29 -23.48 3.96
N THR A 72 16.63 -22.88 2.82
CA THR A 72 15.88 -23.03 1.56
C THR A 72 16.80 -22.92 0.34
N GLU A 73 16.47 -23.62 -0.74
CA GLU A 73 17.16 -23.47 -2.02
C GLU A 73 16.71 -22.21 -2.78
N ARG A 74 15.46 -21.78 -2.54
CA ARG A 74 14.77 -20.73 -3.28
C ARG A 74 14.13 -19.73 -2.32
N LEU A 75 14.30 -18.45 -2.61
CA LEU A 75 13.83 -17.33 -1.80
C LEU A 75 13.22 -16.25 -2.68
N VAL A 76 12.08 -15.69 -2.25
CA VAL A 76 11.51 -14.48 -2.84
C VAL A 76 11.46 -13.40 -1.76
N LEU A 77 12.14 -12.28 -2.00
CA LEU A 77 12.06 -11.10 -1.14
C LEU A 77 10.95 -10.18 -1.66
N ALA A 78 9.78 -10.25 -1.00
CA ALA A 78 8.60 -9.44 -1.31
C ALA A 78 8.29 -8.36 -0.26
N CYS A 79 9.22 -8.10 0.66
CA CYS A 79 9.09 -7.10 1.73
C CYS A 79 9.35 -5.67 1.22
N SER A 80 9.27 -4.69 2.12
CA SER A 80 9.64 -3.30 1.81
C SER A 80 11.11 -3.22 1.36
N ALA A 81 11.44 -2.18 0.60
CA ALA A 81 12.80 -1.99 0.11
C ALA A 81 13.83 -1.91 1.25
N SER A 82 13.52 -1.20 2.34
CA SER A 82 14.39 -1.10 3.50
C SER A 82 14.74 -2.48 4.07
N ALA A 83 13.74 -3.35 4.26
CA ALA A 83 13.94 -4.70 4.75
C ALA A 83 14.76 -5.56 3.77
N ALA A 84 14.42 -5.52 2.48
CA ALA A 84 15.12 -6.30 1.47
C ALA A 84 16.60 -5.88 1.32
N LEU A 85 16.87 -4.58 1.23
CA LEU A 85 18.21 -4.04 1.10
C LEU A 85 19.05 -4.28 2.35
N ARG A 86 18.44 -4.17 3.55
CA ARG A 86 19.08 -4.53 4.82
C ARG A 86 19.52 -6.00 4.82
N LEU A 87 18.61 -6.91 4.46
CA LEU A 87 18.91 -8.35 4.39
C LEU A 87 20.05 -8.63 3.39
N LEU A 88 19.98 -8.07 2.18
CA LEU A 88 21.01 -8.24 1.15
C LEU A 88 22.38 -7.67 1.59
N THR A 89 22.38 -6.51 2.23
CA THR A 89 23.61 -5.85 2.73
C THR A 89 24.25 -6.69 3.83
N GLN A 90 23.45 -7.14 4.80
CA GLN A 90 23.94 -7.90 5.94
C GLN A 90 24.44 -9.30 5.57
N ALA A 91 23.99 -9.84 4.44
CA ALA A 91 24.48 -11.10 3.89
C ALA A 91 25.94 -11.04 3.42
N ARG A 92 26.50 -9.83 3.20
CA ARG A 92 27.89 -9.59 2.78
C ARG A 92 28.32 -10.43 1.57
N ILE A 93 27.43 -10.56 0.59
CA ILE A 93 27.64 -11.40 -0.59
C ILE A 93 28.68 -10.72 -1.49
N PRO A 94 29.81 -11.39 -1.85
CA PRO A 94 30.83 -10.79 -2.71
C PRO A 94 30.26 -10.33 -4.06
N GLY A 95 30.55 -9.08 -4.43
CA GLY A 95 30.10 -8.49 -5.70
C GLY A 95 28.66 -8.00 -5.73
N LEU A 96 27.87 -8.22 -4.68
CA LEU A 96 26.52 -7.65 -4.55
C LEU A 96 26.60 -6.25 -3.93
N VAL A 97 26.05 -5.26 -4.63
CA VAL A 97 25.98 -3.87 -4.19
C VAL A 97 24.51 -3.43 -4.14
N PRO A 98 23.83 -3.60 -3.00
CA PRO A 98 22.42 -3.23 -2.84
C PRO A 98 22.26 -1.71 -2.62
N ASP A 99 22.79 -0.90 -3.55
CA ASP A 99 22.74 0.57 -3.51
C ASP A 99 21.49 1.11 -4.21
N VAL A 100 20.36 0.97 -3.54
CA VAL A 100 19.08 1.54 -3.96
C VAL A 100 18.53 2.38 -2.82
N SER A 101 18.38 3.69 -3.05
CA SER A 101 17.65 4.56 -2.13
C SER A 101 16.22 4.75 -2.65
N VAL A 102 15.23 4.38 -1.85
CA VAL A 102 13.83 4.59 -2.19
C VAL A 102 13.45 6.03 -1.83
N PRO A 103 12.96 6.82 -2.79
CA PRO A 103 12.50 8.18 -2.50
C PRO A 103 11.39 8.15 -1.46
N GLU A 104 11.24 9.24 -0.72
CA GLU A 104 10.11 9.38 0.18
C GLU A 104 8.84 9.69 -0.62
N GLY A 105 7.74 9.05 -0.23
CA GLY A 105 6.41 9.31 -0.78
C GLY A 105 5.71 10.48 -0.10
N ALA A 106 4.55 10.88 -0.63
CA ALA A 106 3.72 11.89 0.02
C ALA A 106 3.15 11.35 1.36
N PRO A 107 2.95 12.21 2.37
CA PRO A 107 2.27 11.83 3.61
C PRO A 107 0.76 11.70 3.35
N ILE A 108 0.32 10.52 2.92
CA ILE A 108 -1.07 10.31 2.51
C ILE A 108 -1.98 10.18 3.73
N ALA A 109 -2.99 11.02 3.82
CA ALA A 109 -4.11 10.82 4.74
C ALA A 109 -5.41 10.63 3.95
N ARG A 110 -6.26 9.72 4.41
CA ARG A 110 -7.54 9.40 3.77
C ARG A 110 -8.64 9.36 4.80
N LEU A 111 -9.58 10.29 4.70
CA LEU A 111 -10.77 10.30 5.53
C LEU A 111 -11.92 9.67 4.75
N THR A 112 -12.54 8.66 5.33
CA THR A 112 -13.80 8.09 4.84
C THR A 112 -14.90 8.53 5.80
N LEU A 113 -16.00 9.04 5.26
CA LEU A 113 -17.17 9.50 6.00
C LEU A 113 -18.39 8.69 5.57
N ALA A 114 -19.18 8.26 6.54
CA ALA A 114 -20.56 7.86 6.32
C ALA A 114 -21.47 9.00 6.79
N VAL A 115 -22.32 9.49 5.89
CA VAL A 115 -23.22 10.62 6.17
C VAL A 115 -24.64 10.27 5.78
N ARG A 116 -25.63 10.76 6.54
CA ARG A 116 -27.04 10.73 6.14
C ARG A 116 -27.43 12.10 5.58
N ALA A 117 -27.42 12.24 4.26
CA ALA A 117 -27.60 13.52 3.59
C ALA A 117 -28.38 13.33 2.29
N PRO A 118 -29.72 13.46 2.29
CA PRO A 118 -30.56 13.38 1.09
C PRO A 118 -30.10 14.35 -0.02
N GLU A 119 -29.45 15.45 0.34
CA GLU A 119 -28.90 16.44 -0.58
C GLU A 119 -27.81 15.88 -1.50
N LEU A 120 -27.27 14.69 -1.20
CA LEU A 120 -26.31 13.97 -2.04
C LEU A 120 -26.93 12.89 -2.93
N ASP A 121 -28.25 12.66 -2.86
CA ASP A 121 -28.95 11.60 -3.60
C ASP A 121 -28.72 11.69 -5.12
N ASP A 122 -28.74 12.92 -5.65
CA ASP A 122 -28.53 13.19 -7.08
C ASP A 122 -27.05 13.08 -7.51
N ALA A 123 -26.15 12.77 -6.57
CA ALA A 123 -24.70 12.64 -6.78
C ALA A 123 -24.12 13.85 -7.56
N PRO A 124 -24.04 15.05 -6.96
CA PRO A 124 -23.72 16.30 -7.67
C PRO A 124 -22.36 16.31 -8.40
N VAL A 125 -21.45 15.43 -7.98
CA VAL A 125 -20.12 15.22 -8.61
C VAL A 125 -19.95 13.79 -9.12
N SER A 126 -21.05 13.10 -9.42
CA SER A 126 -21.09 11.69 -9.84
C SER A 126 -20.27 10.80 -8.89
N GLN A 127 -19.34 10.00 -9.42
CA GLN A 127 -18.46 9.11 -8.67
C GLN A 127 -17.35 9.84 -7.88
N GLY A 128 -17.15 11.14 -8.13
CA GLY A 128 -16.12 11.95 -7.50
C GLY A 128 -15.35 12.85 -8.46
N LEU A 129 -14.33 13.52 -7.93
CA LEU A 129 -13.48 14.46 -8.66
C LEU A 129 -12.04 14.49 -8.14
N LEU A 130 -11.17 15.11 -8.92
CA LEU A 130 -9.79 15.44 -8.55
C LEU A 130 -9.64 16.95 -8.49
N VAL A 131 -8.83 17.43 -7.53
CA VAL A 131 -8.44 18.84 -7.43
C VAL A 131 -7.11 19.01 -8.14
N ALA A 132 -7.07 19.92 -9.10
CA ALA A 132 -5.85 20.22 -9.84
C ALA A 132 -4.71 20.64 -8.88
N PRO A 133 -3.46 20.22 -9.15
CA PRO A 133 -2.31 20.71 -8.39
C PRO A 133 -2.19 22.24 -8.52
N ALA A 134 -2.01 22.92 -7.39
CA ALA A 134 -1.75 24.36 -7.30
C ALA A 134 -0.94 24.66 -6.02
N PRO A 135 -0.24 25.82 -5.95
CA PRO A 135 0.37 26.33 -4.73
C PRO A 135 -0.62 26.33 -3.57
N ALA A 136 -0.13 26.14 -2.34
CA ALA A 136 -0.99 25.86 -1.19
C ALA A 136 -2.02 26.96 -0.90
N ASP A 137 -1.61 28.21 -1.09
CA ASP A 137 -2.38 29.44 -0.92
C ASP A 137 -3.42 29.69 -2.03
N GLU A 138 -3.28 29.05 -3.19
CA GLU A 138 -4.21 29.18 -4.31
C GLU A 138 -5.29 28.08 -4.33
N ARG A 139 -5.20 27.07 -3.45
CA ARG A 139 -6.12 25.94 -3.45
C ARG A 139 -7.42 26.29 -2.72
N PRO A 140 -8.60 25.97 -3.31
CA PRO A 140 -9.88 26.23 -2.67
C PRO A 140 -10.19 25.25 -1.52
N VAL A 141 -9.49 24.11 -1.47
CA VAL A 141 -9.69 23.02 -0.50
C VAL A 141 -8.37 22.35 -0.13
N ALA A 142 -8.32 21.73 1.03
CA ALA A 142 -7.15 20.96 1.45
C ALA A 142 -7.07 19.60 0.74
N ALA A 143 -8.23 18.95 0.55
CA ALA A 143 -8.34 17.70 -0.18
C ALA A 143 -7.76 17.80 -1.60
N LYS A 144 -7.20 16.70 -2.10
CA LYS A 144 -6.77 16.56 -3.50
C LYS A 144 -7.74 15.74 -4.35
N ALA A 145 -8.67 15.04 -3.71
CA ALA A 145 -9.67 14.23 -4.37
C ALA A 145 -10.84 13.95 -3.43
N LEU A 146 -12.02 13.78 -4.00
CA LEU A 146 -13.21 13.26 -3.35
C LEU A 146 -13.74 12.10 -4.19
N SER A 147 -14.07 10.97 -3.56
CA SER A 147 -14.78 9.86 -4.19
C SER A 147 -16.10 9.60 -3.46
N HIS A 148 -17.17 9.42 -4.22
CA HIS A 148 -18.48 9.00 -3.72
C HIS A 148 -18.59 7.48 -3.87
N LEU A 149 -18.27 6.74 -2.82
CA LEU A 149 -17.94 5.31 -2.89
C LEU A 149 -19.13 4.44 -3.29
N ASN A 150 -20.32 4.71 -2.75
CA ASN A 150 -21.52 3.93 -3.07
C ASN A 150 -22.19 4.31 -4.41
N VAL A 151 -21.85 5.48 -4.99
CA VAL A 151 -22.13 5.78 -6.42
C VAL A 151 -21.12 5.08 -7.33
N LYS A 152 -19.86 5.03 -6.89
CA LYS A 152 -18.76 4.41 -7.62
C LYS A 152 -18.87 2.88 -7.68
N TRP A 153 -19.26 2.25 -6.57
CA TRP A 153 -19.43 0.82 -6.42
C TRP A 153 -20.83 0.51 -5.88
N PRO A 154 -21.82 0.27 -6.76
CA PRO A 154 -23.23 0.16 -6.37
C PRO A 154 -23.54 -0.92 -5.31
N TRP A 155 -22.75 -1.99 -5.23
CA TRP A 155 -22.91 -3.02 -4.19
C TRP A 155 -22.76 -2.49 -2.76
N LEU A 156 -22.08 -1.35 -2.57
CA LEU A 156 -22.04 -0.65 -1.28
C LEU A 156 -23.36 0.05 -0.97
N ALA A 157 -24.06 0.58 -1.99
CA ALA A 157 -25.36 1.22 -1.81
C ALA A 157 -26.39 0.22 -1.31
N ASP A 158 -26.35 -1.03 -1.79
CA ASP A 158 -27.23 -2.12 -1.34
C ASP A 158 -27.07 -2.45 0.15
N GLN A 159 -25.96 -2.05 0.78
CA GLN A 159 -25.68 -2.26 2.21
C GLN A 159 -25.97 -1.02 3.06
N CYS A 160 -26.35 0.10 2.43
CA CYS A 160 -26.56 1.37 3.10
C CYS A 160 -28.05 1.62 3.34
N ALA A 161 -28.37 2.29 4.45
CA ALA A 161 -29.73 2.81 4.66
C ALA A 161 -30.04 3.90 3.61
N PRO A 162 -31.32 4.23 3.34
CA PRO A 162 -31.68 5.34 2.47
C PRO A 162 -30.96 6.65 2.85
N HIS A 163 -30.62 7.45 1.83
CA HIS A 163 -29.91 8.73 1.97
C HIS A 163 -28.56 8.64 2.67
N THR A 164 -27.97 7.44 2.74
CA THR A 164 -26.65 7.23 3.33
C THR A 164 -25.59 7.26 2.24
N HIS A 165 -24.61 8.13 2.39
CA HIS A 165 -23.54 8.35 1.43
C HIS A 165 -22.19 8.04 2.06
N LEU A 166 -21.37 7.31 1.31
CA LEU A 166 -20.00 6.98 1.70
C LEU A 166 -19.05 7.87 0.90
N LEU A 167 -18.46 8.87 1.55
CA LEU A 167 -17.53 9.80 0.91
C LEU A 167 -16.10 9.49 1.34
N ARG A 168 -15.15 9.66 0.43
CA ARG A 168 -13.73 9.47 0.71
C ARG A 168 -12.92 10.63 0.19
N LEU A 169 -12.33 11.37 1.11
CA LEU A 169 -11.43 12.47 0.79
C LEU A 169 -10.00 12.00 0.94
N SER A 170 -9.15 12.44 0.01
CA SER A 170 -7.72 12.15 0.04
C SER A 170 -6.95 13.44 0.24
N TYR A 171 -5.93 13.39 1.09
CA TYR A 171 -5.10 14.51 1.50
C TYR A 171 -3.62 14.15 1.32
N GLY A 172 -2.75 15.14 1.57
CA GLY A 172 -1.30 14.98 1.50
C GLY A 172 -0.75 15.06 0.08
N ARG A 173 0.30 15.85 -0.09
CA ARG A 173 1.02 16.03 -1.36
C ARG A 173 2.52 15.91 -1.13
N LEU A 174 3.24 15.55 -2.17
CA LEU A 174 4.68 15.37 -2.10
C LEU A 174 5.36 16.70 -1.73
N GLY A 175 6.29 16.66 -0.77
CA GLY A 175 7.00 17.84 -0.29
C GLY A 175 6.23 18.72 0.70
N GLU A 176 4.99 18.36 1.05
CA GLU A 176 4.21 19.03 2.10
C GLU A 176 4.31 18.26 3.43
N ALA A 177 4.03 18.95 4.53
CA ALA A 177 3.90 18.32 5.84
C ALA A 177 2.70 17.36 5.90
N GLU A 178 2.68 16.49 6.92
CA GLU A 178 1.53 15.61 7.18
C GLU A 178 0.27 16.46 7.42
N PRO A 179 -0.84 16.18 6.71
CA PRO A 179 -2.05 17.00 6.83
C PRO A 179 -2.76 16.73 8.16
N ASP A 180 -3.17 17.80 8.83
CA ASP A 180 -4.08 17.74 9.99
C ASP A 180 -5.53 17.63 9.48
N VAL A 181 -6.04 16.40 9.40
CA VAL A 181 -7.35 16.09 8.81
C VAL A 181 -8.40 15.94 9.91
N THR A 182 -9.40 16.82 9.90
CA THR A 182 -10.57 16.76 10.79
C THR A 182 -11.87 16.54 10.00
N VAL A 183 -12.90 16.07 10.68
CA VAL A 183 -14.24 15.90 10.07
C VAL A 183 -14.79 17.25 9.64
N GLU A 184 -14.65 18.30 10.45
CA GLU A 184 -15.13 19.65 10.13
C GLU A 184 -14.39 20.25 8.92
N GLY A 185 -13.09 19.98 8.80
CA GLY A 185 -12.30 20.34 7.62
C GLY A 185 -12.80 19.64 6.36
N ALA A 186 -13.07 18.34 6.46
CA ALA A 186 -13.60 17.57 5.35
C ALA A 186 -15.01 18.00 4.93
N LEU A 187 -15.90 18.35 5.88
CA LEU A 187 -17.23 18.89 5.55
C LEU A 187 -17.14 20.23 4.81
N ARG A 188 -16.20 21.11 5.20
CA ARG A 188 -15.91 22.34 4.44
C ARG A 188 -15.40 22.05 3.03
N ASP A 189 -14.48 21.10 2.89
CA ASP A 189 -14.00 20.68 1.57
C ASP A 189 -15.14 20.09 0.73
N ILE A 190 -16.00 19.23 1.30
CA ILE A 190 -17.17 18.66 0.60
C ILE A 190 -18.09 19.77 0.10
N ARG A 191 -18.41 20.76 0.94
CA ARG A 191 -19.25 21.89 0.54
C ARG A 191 -18.66 22.64 -0.63
N THR A 192 -17.38 22.97 -0.59
CA THR A 192 -16.70 23.67 -1.70
C THR A 192 -16.67 22.82 -2.97
N LEU A 193 -16.46 21.51 -2.85
CA LEU A 193 -16.32 20.60 -3.98
C LEU A 193 -17.65 20.19 -4.63
N THR A 194 -18.73 20.13 -3.85
CA THR A 194 -20.02 19.57 -4.27
C THR A 194 -21.17 20.58 -4.27
N GLY A 195 -21.00 21.72 -3.59
CA GLY A 195 -22.07 22.69 -3.32
C GLY A 195 -23.03 22.28 -2.19
N VAL A 196 -22.91 21.07 -1.65
CA VAL A 196 -23.82 20.53 -0.63
C VAL A 196 -23.31 20.85 0.78
N ASP A 197 -24.17 21.43 1.61
CA ASP A 197 -23.89 21.70 3.01
C ASP A 197 -24.38 20.51 3.85
N ILE A 198 -23.45 19.83 4.54
CA ILE A 198 -23.76 18.66 5.37
C ILE A 198 -23.55 19.06 6.82
N ALA A 199 -24.61 18.96 7.62
CA ALA A 199 -24.54 19.23 9.05
C ALA A 199 -23.60 18.22 9.75
N PRO A 200 -22.76 18.63 10.72
CA PRO A 200 -21.88 17.71 11.45
C PRO A 200 -22.61 16.53 12.07
N GLU A 201 -23.86 16.73 12.53
CA GLU A 201 -24.71 15.71 13.13
C GLU A 201 -25.19 14.65 12.13
N ALA A 202 -25.10 14.94 10.83
CA ALA A 202 -25.41 13.98 9.76
C ALA A 202 -24.27 12.98 9.54
N VAL A 203 -23.07 13.22 10.08
CA VAL A 203 -21.94 12.28 10.03
C VAL A 203 -22.20 11.15 11.01
N THR A 204 -22.55 9.98 10.49
CA THR A 204 -22.87 8.80 11.32
C THR A 204 -21.63 8.00 11.70
N ASP A 205 -20.58 8.05 10.88
CA ASP A 205 -19.30 7.38 11.16
C ASP A 205 -18.15 7.98 10.34
N HIS A 206 -16.91 7.81 10.78
CA HIS A 206 -15.73 8.21 10.04
C HIS A 206 -14.50 7.33 10.34
N LEU A 207 -13.61 7.21 9.36
CA LEU A 207 -12.33 6.54 9.51
C LEU A 207 -11.22 7.35 8.83
N LEU A 208 -10.26 7.82 9.63
CA LEU A 208 -9.02 8.41 9.15
C LEU A 208 -7.93 7.34 9.11
N ALA A 209 -7.29 7.18 7.96
CA ALA A 209 -6.13 6.31 7.79
C ALA A 209 -4.98 7.08 7.14
N CYS A 210 -3.80 6.99 7.74
CA CYS A 210 -2.58 7.67 7.31
C CYS A 210 -1.51 6.66 6.89
N TRP A 211 -0.82 6.95 5.79
CA TRP A 211 0.29 6.16 5.25
C TRP A 211 1.45 7.07 4.88
N ASN A 212 2.47 7.09 5.73
CA ASN A 212 3.69 7.89 5.52
C ASN A 212 4.71 7.10 4.69
N GLY A 213 5.36 7.77 3.74
CA GLY A 213 6.39 7.17 2.88
C GLY A 213 5.87 6.20 1.80
N THR A 214 4.58 6.24 1.47
CA THR A 214 3.99 5.37 0.43
C THR A 214 3.84 6.10 -0.91
N LEU A 215 3.79 5.32 -2.00
CA LEU A 215 3.68 5.84 -3.37
C LEU A 215 4.78 6.85 -3.74
N PRO A 216 6.07 6.53 -3.52
CA PRO A 216 7.13 7.44 -3.92
C PRO A 216 7.15 7.64 -5.43
N PRO A 217 7.50 8.84 -5.92
CA PRO A 217 7.80 9.02 -7.33
C PRO A 217 8.98 8.12 -7.68
N LEU A 218 8.82 7.26 -8.68
CA LEU A 218 9.85 6.34 -9.14
C LEU A 218 10.42 6.82 -10.49
N PRO A 219 11.42 7.72 -10.48
CA PRO A 219 11.99 8.30 -11.69
C PRO A 219 12.76 7.24 -12.50
N PRO A 220 13.06 7.49 -13.80
CA PRO A 220 13.77 6.52 -14.64
C PRO A 220 15.10 6.02 -14.05
N GLU A 221 15.87 6.90 -13.41
CA GLU A 221 17.16 6.57 -12.79
C GLU A 221 17.00 5.60 -11.61
N TYR A 222 15.87 5.67 -10.91
CA TYR A 222 15.54 4.70 -9.87
C TYR A 222 15.28 3.33 -10.47
N ARG A 223 14.51 3.25 -11.56
CA ARG A 223 14.23 1.98 -12.25
C ARG A 223 15.50 1.34 -12.81
N GLY A 224 16.44 2.15 -13.31
CA GLY A 224 17.75 1.68 -13.74
C GLY A 224 18.54 1.02 -12.61
N ARG A 225 18.59 1.66 -11.43
CA ARG A 225 19.25 1.13 -10.23
C ARG A 225 18.60 -0.16 -9.72
N VAL A 226 17.27 -0.21 -9.69
CA VAL A 226 16.53 -1.43 -9.32
C VAL A 226 16.82 -2.57 -10.29
N ARG A 227 16.76 -2.33 -11.61
CA ARG A 227 17.08 -3.36 -12.61
C ARG A 227 18.51 -3.90 -12.44
N ALA A 228 19.49 -3.02 -12.22
CA ALA A 228 20.87 -3.43 -12.00
C ALA A 228 21.00 -4.31 -10.75
N LEU A 229 20.29 -3.98 -9.66
CA LEU A 229 20.23 -4.82 -8.47
C LEU A 229 19.57 -6.17 -8.74
N GLU A 230 18.45 -6.20 -9.47
CA GLU A 230 17.80 -7.46 -9.85
C GLU A 230 18.70 -8.35 -10.70
N GLU A 231 19.52 -7.77 -11.58
CA GLU A 231 20.52 -8.50 -12.36
C GLU A 231 21.59 -9.12 -11.47
N GLN A 232 22.13 -8.37 -10.51
CA GLN A 232 23.09 -8.90 -9.54
C GLN A 232 22.48 -10.02 -8.70
N VAL A 233 21.26 -9.84 -8.19
CA VAL A 233 20.55 -10.85 -7.38
C VAL A 233 20.29 -12.11 -8.18
N ARG A 234 19.90 -11.99 -9.45
CA ARG A 234 19.67 -13.15 -10.34
C ARG A 234 20.93 -13.99 -10.52
N CYS A 235 22.10 -13.36 -10.64
CA CYS A 235 23.39 -14.06 -10.76
C CYS A 235 23.74 -14.90 -9.52
N LEU A 236 23.12 -14.62 -8.36
CA LEU A 236 23.33 -15.44 -7.16
C LEU A 236 22.64 -16.80 -7.29
N GLY A 237 21.55 -16.89 -8.05
CA GLY A 237 20.72 -18.09 -8.14
C GLY A 237 19.87 -18.32 -6.88
N GLY A 238 18.65 -18.82 -7.09
CA GLY A 238 17.73 -19.15 -5.99
C GLY A 238 17.16 -17.94 -5.24
N VAL A 239 17.32 -16.70 -5.72
CA VAL A 239 16.70 -15.49 -5.12
C VAL A 239 16.03 -14.64 -6.17
N ALA A 240 14.84 -14.14 -5.87
CA ALA A 240 14.16 -13.12 -6.64
C ALA A 240 13.72 -11.95 -5.75
N LEU A 241 13.73 -10.74 -6.31
CA LEU A 241 13.14 -9.55 -5.70
C LEU A 241 11.75 -9.32 -6.30
N THR A 242 10.81 -8.81 -5.50
CA THR A 242 9.53 -8.34 -6.02
C THR A 242 8.90 -7.34 -5.06
N GLY A 243 7.76 -6.77 -5.47
CA GLY A 243 7.02 -5.78 -4.69
C GLY A 243 6.98 -4.41 -5.36
N ALA A 244 6.29 -3.47 -4.73
CA ALA A 244 5.98 -2.18 -5.33
C ALA A 244 7.21 -1.31 -5.66
N TRP A 245 8.28 -1.46 -4.88
CA TRP A 245 9.55 -0.76 -5.10
C TRP A 245 10.36 -1.34 -6.27
N VAL A 246 10.04 -2.57 -6.70
CA VAL A 246 10.69 -3.24 -7.83
C VAL A 246 9.86 -3.08 -9.10
N ALA A 247 8.60 -3.49 -9.04
CA ALA A 247 7.69 -3.62 -10.18
C ALA A 247 6.83 -2.37 -10.45
N GLY A 248 6.97 -1.33 -9.63
CA GLY A 248 6.05 -0.19 -9.60
C GLY A 248 4.82 -0.44 -8.73
N THR A 249 4.03 0.61 -8.48
CA THR A 249 3.02 0.64 -7.41
C THR A 249 1.66 0.05 -7.79
N GLY A 250 1.43 -0.29 -9.06
CA GLY A 250 0.16 -0.87 -9.53
C GLY A 250 0.06 -2.36 -9.21
N ILE A 251 -1.06 -2.80 -8.62
CA ILE A 251 -1.30 -4.20 -8.24
C ILE A 251 -1.06 -5.17 -9.42
N ALA A 252 -1.57 -4.85 -10.61
CA ALA A 252 -1.39 -5.70 -11.79
C ALA A 252 0.08 -5.85 -12.20
N SER A 253 0.87 -4.77 -12.08
CA SER A 253 2.31 -4.79 -12.35
C SER A 253 3.04 -5.68 -11.34
N VAL A 254 2.75 -5.50 -10.05
CA VAL A 254 3.35 -6.29 -8.96
C VAL A 254 3.01 -7.77 -9.09
N VAL A 255 1.75 -8.12 -9.36
CA VAL A 255 1.33 -9.52 -9.53
C VAL A 255 2.01 -10.15 -10.74
N SER A 256 2.05 -9.45 -11.88
CA SER A 256 2.70 -9.97 -13.09
C SER A 256 4.20 -10.20 -12.86
N HIS A 257 4.86 -9.25 -12.21
CA HIS A 257 6.27 -9.34 -11.84
C HIS A 257 6.56 -10.49 -10.88
N ALA A 258 5.78 -10.62 -9.79
CA ALA A 258 5.94 -11.68 -8.81
C ALA A 258 5.79 -13.07 -9.42
N ARG A 259 4.83 -13.25 -10.34
CA ARG A 259 4.64 -14.52 -11.07
C ARG A 259 5.84 -14.84 -11.97
N ALA A 260 6.37 -13.86 -12.68
CA ALA A 260 7.57 -14.05 -13.52
C ALA A 260 8.80 -14.41 -12.67
N GLY A 261 9.01 -13.70 -11.55
CA GLY A 261 10.09 -13.97 -10.60
C GLY A 261 10.00 -15.37 -10.00
N ALA A 262 8.82 -15.77 -9.52
CA ALA A 262 8.59 -17.11 -8.97
C ALA A 262 8.82 -18.22 -10.01
N LYS A 263 8.35 -18.03 -11.25
CA LYS A 263 8.59 -18.97 -12.35
C LYS A 263 10.08 -19.09 -12.69
N GLY A 264 10.83 -18.00 -12.64
CA GLY A 264 12.28 -18.00 -12.89
C GLY A 264 13.11 -18.75 -11.84
N LEU A 265 12.51 -19.12 -10.70
CA LEU A 265 13.16 -19.94 -9.67
C LEU A 265 12.93 -21.44 -9.87
N LEU A 266 11.91 -21.85 -10.64
CA LEU A 266 11.57 -23.26 -10.89
C LEU A 266 12.52 -23.88 -11.91
#